data_AF-A0A8S9TC83-F1
#
_entry.id   AF-A0A8S9TC83-F1
#
_cell.length_a   1.000
_cell.length_b   1.000
_cell.length_c   1.000
_cell.angle_alpha   90.00
_cell.angle_beta   90.00
_cell.angle_gamma   90.00
#
_symmetry.space_group_name_H-M   'P 1'
#
loop_
_entity.id
_entity.type
_entity.pdbx_description
1 polymer ?
#
loop_
_entity_poly.entity_id
_entity_poly.type
_entity_poly.pdbx_seq_one_letter_code
_entity_poly.pdbx_strand_id
1 'polypeptide(L)'
;MSVNVQISQSLPTLENGSQGEDVRYLQRILNCLEYGSVATDGKFGPQTENAVKQFQGNYPPLAVDGIVGQQTWWQIIRAFADSSLCNK
;
A
#
# COMPACT_ATOMS: atom_id res chain seq x y z
N MET A 1 27.45 -8.41 -4.04
CA MET A 1 26.43 -7.37 -4.31
C MET A 1 25.35 -7.56 -3.26
N SER A 2 25.44 -6.85 -2.15
CA SER A 2 24.54 -7.04 -1.02
C SER A 2 23.29 -6.22 -1.26
N VAL A 3 22.19 -6.87 -1.66
CA VAL A 3 20.87 -6.23 -1.60
C VAL A 3 20.52 -6.18 -0.11
N ASN A 4 20.84 -5.05 0.50
CA ASN A 4 20.57 -4.82 1.90
C ASN A 4 19.09 -4.41 2.02
N VAL A 5 18.18 -5.39 2.04
CA VAL A 5 16.79 -5.15 2.47
C VAL A 5 16.85 -4.94 3.98
N GLN A 6 17.23 -3.72 4.34
CA GLN A 6 17.14 -3.19 5.67
C GLN A 6 15.64 -3.07 5.98
N ILE A 7 15.06 -4.08 6.62
CA ILE A 7 13.77 -3.98 7.33
C ILE A 7 14.00 -3.03 8.53
N SER A 8 14.39 -1.79 8.27
CA SER A 8 14.77 -0.81 9.27
C SER A 8 13.55 0.02 9.59
N GLN A 9 12.70 -0.47 10.51
CA GLN A 9 11.93 0.31 11.49
C GLN A 9 11.07 1.51 11.02
N SER A 10 10.93 1.77 9.72
CA SER A 10 10.09 2.78 9.10
C SER A 10 9.82 2.36 7.66
N LEU A 11 8.62 1.82 7.39
CA LEU A 11 8.20 1.59 6.01
C LEU A 11 8.31 2.91 5.23
N PRO A 12 8.88 2.90 4.01
CA PRO A 12 9.07 4.12 3.25
C PRO A 12 7.70 4.76 2.96
N THR A 13 7.67 6.09 3.03
CA THR A 13 6.52 6.85 2.56
C THR A 13 6.40 6.64 1.05
N LEU A 14 5.28 6.08 0.60
CA LEU A 14 5.00 5.91 -0.82
C LEU A 14 4.02 6.98 -1.30
N GLU A 15 4.34 7.60 -2.43
CA GLU A 15 3.54 8.62 -3.09
C GLU A 15 3.70 8.53 -4.61
N ASN A 16 2.93 9.33 -5.36
CA ASN A 16 2.98 9.34 -6.82
C ASN A 16 4.42 9.54 -7.34
N GLY A 17 4.88 8.62 -8.20
CA GLY A 17 6.25 8.56 -8.70
C GLY A 17 7.17 7.63 -7.92
N SER A 18 6.78 7.15 -6.74
CA SER A 18 7.49 6.10 -6.00
C SER A 18 7.53 4.79 -6.79
N GLN A 19 8.65 4.07 -6.71
CA GLN A 19 8.84 2.82 -7.44
C GLN A 19 9.63 1.82 -6.60
N GLY A 20 9.36 0.53 -6.78
CA GLY A 20 10.10 -0.55 -6.13
C GLY A 20 9.22 -1.69 -5.63
N GLU A 21 9.85 -2.60 -4.89
CA GLU A 21 9.16 -3.77 -4.32
C GLU A 21 8.10 -3.37 -3.28
N ASP A 22 8.32 -2.29 -2.53
CA ASP A 22 7.34 -1.81 -1.53
C ASP A 22 6.04 -1.36 -2.19
N VAL A 23 6.13 -0.68 -3.34
CA VAL A 23 4.96 -0.30 -4.14
C VAL A 23 4.27 -1.54 -4.70
N ARG A 24 5.05 -2.52 -5.14
CA ARG A 24 4.54 -3.80 -5.65
C ARG A 24 3.75 -4.55 -4.56
N TYR A 25 4.25 -4.52 -3.33
CA TYR A 25 3.60 -5.11 -2.16
C TYR A 25 2.30 -4.38 -1.81
N LEU A 26 2.32 -3.04 -1.77
CA LEU A 26 1.14 -2.21 -1.58
C LEU A 26 0.05 -2.53 -2.62
N GLN A 27 0.41 -2.55 -3.91
CA GLN A 27 -0.52 -2.83 -5.01
C GLN A 27 -1.19 -4.21 -4.86
N ARG A 28 -0.45 -5.24 -4.43
CA ARG A 28 -1.03 -6.57 -4.16
C ARG A 28 -2.07 -6.53 -3.06
N ILE A 29 -1.78 -5.85 -1.95
CA ILE A 29 -2.71 -5.77 -0.82
C ILE A 29 -3.95 -5.00 -1.23
N LEU A 30 -3.80 -3.86 -1.91
CA LEU A 30 -4.94 -3.07 -2.38
C LEU A 30 -5.86 -3.87 -3.33
N ASN A 31 -5.28 -4.67 -4.25
CA ASN A 31 -6.05 -5.57 -5.11
C ASN A 31 -6.76 -6.67 -4.31
N CYS A 32 -6.07 -7.24 -3.32
CA CYS A 32 -6.63 -8.28 -2.45
C CYS A 32 -7.82 -7.74 -1.63
N LEU A 33 -7.70 -6.52 -1.10
CA LEU A 33 -8.76 -5.84 -0.35
C LEU A 33 -9.85 -5.24 -1.25
N GLU A 34 -9.83 -5.52 -2.55
CA GLU A 34 -10.81 -5.04 -3.54
C GLU A 34 -10.91 -3.50 -3.65
N TYR A 35 -9.86 -2.77 -3.24
CA TYR A 35 -9.77 -1.30 -3.34
C TYR A 35 -9.35 -0.79 -4.73
N GLY A 36 -9.30 -1.68 -5.72
CA GLY A 36 -9.06 -1.34 -7.11
C GLY A 36 -8.45 -2.50 -7.90
N SER A 37 -8.41 -2.36 -9.22
CA SER A 37 -7.61 -3.21 -10.11
C SER A 37 -6.35 -2.45 -10.52
N VAL A 38 -5.43 -2.29 -9.57
CA VAL A 38 -4.15 -1.61 -9.78
C VAL A 38 -3.14 -2.57 -10.39
N ALA A 39 -2.45 -2.13 -11.44
CA ALA A 39 -1.36 -2.88 -12.02
C ALA A 39 -0.29 -3.13 -10.96
N THR A 40 0.16 -4.37 -10.79
CA THR A 40 1.20 -4.74 -9.82
C THR A 40 2.60 -4.62 -10.44
N ASP A 41 2.88 -3.46 -11.02
CA ASP A 41 4.10 -3.18 -11.78
C ASP A 41 5.23 -2.59 -10.91
N GLY A 42 4.96 -2.31 -9.63
CA GLY A 42 5.90 -1.68 -8.71
C GLY A 42 6.06 -0.18 -8.96
N LYS A 43 5.11 0.47 -9.66
CA LYS A 43 5.11 1.91 -9.92
C LYS A 43 3.88 2.59 -9.33
N PHE A 44 4.10 3.59 -8.49
CA PHE A 44 3.02 4.30 -7.83
C PHE A 44 2.48 5.36 -8.80
N GLY A 45 1.50 4.96 -9.60
CA GLY A 45 0.81 5.84 -10.55
C GLY A 45 -0.51 6.40 -10.00
N PRO A 46 -1.23 7.19 -10.82
CA PRO A 46 -2.50 7.79 -10.44
C PRO A 46 -3.59 6.76 -10.09
N GLN A 47 -3.54 5.56 -10.68
CA GLN A 47 -4.44 4.47 -10.30
C GLN A 47 -4.17 3.95 -8.89
N THR A 48 -2.88 3.78 -8.53
CA THR A 48 -2.46 3.38 -7.17
C THR A 48 -2.81 4.46 -6.16
N GLU A 49 -2.57 5.73 -6.50
CA GLU A 49 -2.96 6.86 -5.66
C GLU A 49 -4.47 6.88 -5.37
N ASN A 50 -5.30 6.67 -6.39
CA ASN A 50 -6.75 6.63 -6.21
C ASN A 50 -7.20 5.46 -5.31
N ALA A 51 -6.61 4.27 -5.49
CA ALA A 51 -6.87 3.11 -4.64
C ALA A 51 -6.46 3.37 -3.18
N VAL A 52 -5.31 4.02 -2.95
CA VAL A 52 -4.85 4.43 -1.62
C VAL A 52 -5.82 5.43 -1.00
N LYS A 53 -6.28 6.44 -1.74
CA LYS A 53 -7.27 7.41 -1.23
C LYS A 53 -8.58 6.74 -0.85
N GLN A 54 -9.06 5.80 -1.66
CA GLN A 54 -10.26 5.03 -1.33
C GLN A 54 -10.08 4.21 -0.04
N PHE A 55 -8.93 3.55 0.10
CA PHE A 55 -8.57 2.85 1.34
C PHE A 55 -8.56 3.83 2.52
N GLN A 56 -7.79 4.92 2.45
CA GLN A 56 -7.71 5.92 3.53
C GLN A 56 -9.08 6.46 3.95
N GLY A 57 -9.97 6.73 2.98
CA GLY A 57 -11.33 7.20 3.26
C GLY A 57 -12.20 6.21 4.04
N ASN A 58 -11.92 4.92 3.94
CA ASN A 58 -12.64 3.87 4.66
C ASN A 58 -12.09 3.59 6.07
N TYR A 59 -10.88 4.08 6.40
CA TYR A 59 -10.21 3.79 7.67
C TYR A 59 -9.88 5.08 8.45
N PRO A 60 -10.86 5.73 9.11
CA PRO A 60 -10.58 6.84 10.02
C PRO A 60 -9.68 6.39 11.19
N PRO A 61 -8.75 7.23 11.68
CA PRO A 61 -8.58 8.67 11.41
C PRO A 61 -7.55 8.99 10.30
N LEU A 62 -7.35 8.13 9.30
CA LEU A 62 -6.38 8.41 8.24
C LEU A 62 -6.76 9.66 7.43
N ALA A 63 -5.75 10.45 7.06
CA ALA A 63 -5.91 11.51 6.06
C ALA A 63 -6.02 10.89 4.67
N VAL A 64 -6.92 11.43 3.83
CA VAL A 64 -7.13 10.99 2.44
C VAL A 64 -6.24 11.81 1.51
N ASP A 65 -4.93 11.70 1.69
CA ASP A 65 -3.92 12.45 0.94
C ASP A 65 -3.34 11.65 -0.24
N GLY A 66 -3.57 10.34 -0.30
CA GLY A 66 -2.97 9.43 -1.29
C GLY A 66 -1.52 9.07 -0.99
N ILE A 67 -1.02 9.41 0.20
CA ILE A 67 0.35 9.15 0.65
C ILE A 67 0.32 7.98 1.64
N VAL A 68 1.08 6.93 1.35
CA VAL A 68 1.20 5.78 2.23
C VAL A 68 2.32 6.02 3.23
N GLY A 69 1.99 6.78 4.28
CA GLY A 69 2.85 6.96 5.44
C GLY A 69 2.76 5.78 6.42
N GLN A 70 3.48 5.87 7.53
CA GLN A 70 3.49 4.83 8.56
C GLN A 70 2.08 4.44 9.02
N GLN A 71 1.22 5.41 9.36
CA GLN A 71 -0.14 5.13 9.83
C GLN A 71 -0.97 4.36 8.79
N THR A 72 -0.87 4.75 7.52
CA THR A 72 -1.55 4.07 6.41
C THR A 72 -1.04 2.64 6.27
N TRP A 73 0.28 2.43 6.33
CA TRP A 73 0.88 1.09 6.33
C TRP A 73 0.35 0.20 7.46
N TRP A 74 0.28 0.72 8.68
CA TRP A 74 -0.27 -0.03 9.82
C TRP A 74 -1.71 -0.47 9.57
N GLN A 75 -2.55 0.41 9.04
CA GLN A 75 -3.94 0.07 8.72
C GLN A 75 -4.03 -0.93 7.56
N ILE A 76 -3.21 -0.78 6.52
CA ILE A 76 -3.18 -1.73 5.38
C ILE A 76 -2.80 -3.13 5.85
N ILE A 77 -1.75 -3.25 6.68
CA ILE A 77 -1.31 -4.53 7.23
C ILE A 77 -2.38 -5.13 8.14
N ARG A 78 -3.01 -4.31 8.98
CA ARG A 78 -4.11 -4.75 9.84
C ARG A 78 -5.30 -5.24 9.04
N ALA A 79 -5.75 -4.45 8.05
CA ALA A 79 -6.84 -4.82 7.16
C ALA A 79 -6.53 -6.11 6.41
N PHE A 80 -5.29 -6.27 5.92
CA PHE A 80 -4.82 -7.49 5.27
C PHE A 80 -4.83 -8.72 6.20
N ALA A 81 -4.38 -8.53 7.45
CA ALA A 81 -4.38 -9.59 8.46
C ALA A 81 -5.82 -10.01 8.85
N ASP A 82 -6.72 -9.04 9.00
CA ASP A 82 -8.14 -9.25 9.28
C ASP A 82 -8.83 -9.91 8.06
N SER A 83 -8.45 -9.55 6.84
CA SER A 83 -8.90 -10.16 5.59
C SER A 83 -8.08 -11.40 5.24
N SER A 84 -7.97 -12.35 6.18
CA SER A 84 -7.24 -13.62 6.03
C SER A 84 -7.76 -14.52 4.87
N LEU A 85 -8.69 -14.02 4.06
CA LEU A 85 -9.35 -14.64 2.91
C LEU A 85 -8.83 -14.16 1.55
N CYS A 86 -7.77 -13.36 1.46
CA CYS A 86 -7.07 -13.11 0.18
C CYS A 86 -6.26 -14.30 -0.33
N ASN A 87 -6.84 -15.48 -0.14
CA ASN A 87 -6.47 -16.75 -0.70
C ASN A 87 -7.78 -17.36 -1.21
N LYS A 88 -8.24 -16.90 -2.36
CA LYS A 88 -9.16 -17.65 -3.22
C LYS A 88 -8.42 -18.06 -4.47
#